data_AF-A0A7J9IFS6-F1
#
_entry.id   AF-A0A7J9IFS6-F1
#
_cell.length_a   1.000
_cell.length_b   1.000
_cell.length_c   1.000
_cell.angle_alpha   90.00
_cell.angle_beta   90.00
_cell.angle_gamma   90.00
#
_symmetry.space_group_name_H-M   'P 1'
#
loop_
_entity.id
_entity.type
_entity.pdbx_description
1 polymer ?
#
loop_
_entity_poly.entity_id
_entity_poly.type
_entity_poly.pdbx_seq_one_letter_code
_entity_poly.pdbx_strand_id
1 'polypeptide(L)'
;MISSGYPVKEYIDSAVRHVLLRHGVLGIKVKIMLDWDPKGKQGPMTPLPDLVTIHPPKDEEESKEKKEYEAVVPPTNIEVPVLV
;
A
#
# COMPACT_ATOMS: atom_id res chain seq x y z
N MET A 1 17.98 -13.08 -9.05
CA MET A 1 18.61 -11.76 -8.87
C MET A 1 18.25 -10.90 -10.07
N ILE A 2 17.76 -9.69 -9.83
CA ILE A 2 17.41 -8.75 -10.90
C ILE A 2 18.68 -8.42 -11.71
N SER A 3 18.58 -8.29 -13.02
CA SER A 3 19.74 -8.07 -13.90
C SER A 3 19.61 -6.85 -14.80
N SER A 4 18.41 -6.27 -14.88
CA SER A 4 18.07 -5.15 -15.76
C SER A 4 17.15 -4.13 -15.08
N GLY A 5 17.10 -2.93 -15.65
CA GLY A 5 16.27 -1.84 -15.17
C GLY A 5 16.89 -1.02 -14.04
N TYR A 6 16.12 -0.02 -13.59
CA TYR A 6 16.51 0.85 -12.47
C TYR A 6 16.66 0.11 -11.12
N PRO A 7 15.86 -0.93 -10.79
CA PRO A 7 16.00 -1.66 -9.53
C PRO A 7 17.38 -2.30 -9.32
N VAL A 8 18.15 -2.57 -10.39
CA VAL A 8 19.54 -3.05 -10.26
C VAL A 8 20.41 -2.08 -9.47
N LYS A 9 20.19 -0.77 -9.63
CA LYS A 9 21.00 0.25 -8.94
C LYS A 9 20.66 0.38 -7.46
N GLU A 10 19.40 0.13 -7.11
CA GLU A 10 18.91 0.29 -5.73
C GLU A 10 19.09 -1.01 -4.93
N TYR A 11 18.77 -2.14 -5.54
CA TYR A 11 18.72 -3.43 -4.85
C TYR A 11 20.01 -4.24 -4.92
N ILE A 12 20.94 -3.93 -5.82
CA ILE A 12 22.12 -4.78 -6.03
C ILE A 12 23.38 -4.02 -5.65
N ASP A 13 23.98 -4.45 -4.55
CA ASP A 13 25.36 -4.12 -4.25
C ASP A 13 26.28 -5.12 -4.95
N SER A 14 27.32 -4.63 -5.61
CA SER A 14 28.24 -5.48 -6.34
C SER A 14 29.67 -5.07 -6.12
N ALA A 15 30.51 -6.08 -5.86
CA ALA A 15 31.94 -5.89 -5.63
C ALA A 15 32.74 -6.85 -6.50
N VAL A 16 33.81 -6.33 -7.11
CA VAL A 16 34.82 -7.10 -7.83
C VAL A 16 36.14 -6.96 -7.10
N ARG A 17 36.79 -8.08 -6.78
CA ARG A 17 38.11 -8.11 -6.17
C ARG A 17 38.96 -9.21 -6.81
N HIS A 18 40.27 -9.04 -6.74
CA HIS A 18 41.23 -9.99 -7.28
C HIS A 18 42.08 -10.56 -6.15
N VAL A 19 42.32 -11.87 -6.19
CA VAL A 19 43.19 -12.57 -5.25
C VAL A 19 44.35 -13.16 -6.04
N LEU A 20 45.58 -12.87 -5.59
CA LEU A 20 46.78 -13.46 -6.15
C LEU A 20 47.00 -14.86 -5.56
N LEU A 21 47.15 -15.85 -6.44
CA LEU A 21 47.50 -17.23 -6.12
C LEU A 21 48.87 -17.55 -6.70
N ARG A 22 49.52 -18.63 -6.22
CA ARG A 22 50.83 -19.05 -6.74
C ARG A 22 50.83 -19.35 -8.26
N HIS A 23 49.67 -19.74 -8.81
CA HIS A 23 49.51 -20.08 -10.23
C HIS A 23 48.89 -18.95 -11.07
N GLY A 24 48.61 -17.78 -10.51
CA GLY A 24 48.00 -16.67 -11.26
C GLY A 24 47.07 -15.79 -10.42
N VAL A 25 46.13 -15.11 -11.09
CA VAL A 25 45.15 -14.21 -10.45
C VAL A 25 43.75 -14.81 -10.54
N LEU A 26 43.04 -14.87 -9.42
CA LEU A 26 41.62 -15.23 -9.38
C LEU A 26 40.77 -13.96 -9.23
N GLY A 27 39.83 -13.75 -10.15
CA GLY A 27 38.82 -12.70 -10.03
C GLY A 27 37.59 -13.20 -9.30
N ILE A 28 37.16 -12.48 -8.26
CA ILE A 28 35.94 -12.74 -7.51
C ILE A 28 34.98 -11.59 -7.78
N LYS A 29 33.76 -11.93 -8.20
CA LYS A 29 32.65 -10.99 -8.37
C LYS A 29 31.49 -11.44 -7.52
N VAL A 30 31.11 -10.61 -6.56
CA VAL A 30 29.94 -10.83 -5.70
C VAL A 30 28.88 -9.82 -6.07
N LYS A 31 27.64 -10.29 -6.15
CA LYS A 31 26.44 -9.46 -6.21
C LYS A 31 25.55 -9.85 -5.05
N ILE A 32 25.12 -8.89 -4.26
CA ILE A 32 24.23 -9.07 -3.11
C ILE A 32 22.94 -8.34 -3.44
N MET A 33 21.82 -9.05 -3.40
CA MET A 33 20.50 -8.46 -3.54
C MET A 33 19.98 -8.12 -2.15
N LEU A 34 19.73 -6.84 -1.90
CA LEU A 34 19.21 -6.32 -0.64
C LEU A 34 17.70 -6.59 -0.54
N ASP A 35 17.19 -6.74 0.68
CA ASP A 35 15.76 -6.81 0.94
C ASP A 35 15.15 -5.40 0.96
N TRP A 36 13.85 -5.30 0.66
CA TRP A 36 13.10 -4.06 0.81
C TRP A 36 12.90 -3.75 2.30
N ASP A 37 13.30 -2.54 2.74
CA ASP A 37 13.10 -2.07 4.10
C ASP A 37 12.41 -0.69 4.09
N PRO A 38 11.16 -0.59 4.59
CA PRO A 38 10.45 0.70 4.64
C PRO A 38 11.15 1.75 5.52
N LYS A 39 12.07 1.36 6.41
CA LYS A 39 12.88 2.29 7.23
C LYS A 39 14.17 2.74 6.53
N GLY A 40 14.56 2.11 5.43
CA GLY A 40 15.73 2.49 4.63
C GLY A 40 17.07 2.29 5.32
N LYS A 41 17.18 1.41 6.33
CA LYS A 41 18.45 1.22 7.07
C LYS A 41 19.39 0.24 6.38
N GLN A 42 18.85 -0.87 5.90
CA GLN A 42 19.63 -1.96 5.29
C GLN A 42 19.35 -2.16 3.81
N GLY A 43 18.27 -1.56 3.28
CA GLY A 43 17.89 -1.72 1.89
C GLY A 43 17.05 -0.55 1.37
N PRO A 44 16.60 -0.62 0.11
CA PRO A 44 15.82 0.44 -0.52
C PRO A 44 14.48 0.66 0.19
N MET A 45 14.06 1.92 0.29
CA MET A 45 12.73 2.29 0.81
C MET A 45 11.61 2.04 -0.20
N THR A 46 11.92 2.18 -1.48
CA THR A 46 11.01 1.92 -2.60
C THR A 46 10.85 0.42 -2.78
N PRO A 47 9.62 -0.13 -2.83
CA PRO A 47 9.41 -1.54 -3.17
C PRO A 47 9.71 -1.80 -4.65
N LEU A 48 9.83 -3.08 -5.01
CA LEU A 48 9.99 -3.47 -6.41
C LEU A 48 8.78 -2.99 -7.23
N PRO A 49 8.99 -2.52 -8.46
CA PRO A 49 7.92 -1.94 -9.28
C PRO A 49 6.82 -2.95 -9.62
N ASP A 50 7.14 -4.23 -9.58
CA ASP A 50 6.20 -5.33 -9.87
C ASP A 50 5.46 -5.82 -8.60
N LEU A 51 5.84 -5.33 -7.41
CA LEU A 51 5.26 -5.76 -6.14
C LEU A 51 3.98 -4.96 -5.84
N VAL A 52 2.83 -5.60 -6.07
CA VAL A 52 1.51 -5.02 -5.76
C VAL A 52 1.02 -5.53 -4.40
N THR A 53 0.70 -4.61 -3.48
CA THR A 53 0.08 -4.94 -2.19
C THR A 53 -1.43 -4.79 -2.32
N ILE A 54 -2.15 -5.91 -2.27
CA ILE A 54 -3.61 -5.93 -2.28
C ILE A 54 -4.08 -5.80 -0.83
N HIS A 55 -4.64 -4.65 -0.47
CA HIS A 55 -5.27 -4.48 0.82
C HIS A 55 -6.65 -5.16 0.84
N PRO A 56 -7.02 -5.85 1.93
CA PRO A 56 -8.37 -6.38 2.05
C PRO A 56 -9.38 -5.23 2.00
N PRO A 57 -10.60 -5.48 1.49
CA PRO A 57 -11.66 -4.48 1.51
C PRO A 57 -11.88 -4.02 2.95
N LYS A 58 -12.11 -2.72 3.11
CA LYS A 58 -12.47 -2.15 4.42
C LYS A 58 -13.89 -2.59 4.74
N ASP A 59 -14.13 -3.04 5.97
CA ASP A 59 -15.49 -3.32 6.43
C ASP A 59 -16.29 -2.02 6.38
N GLU A 60 -17.30 -1.98 5.50
CA GLU A 60 -18.27 -0.91 5.46
C GLU A 60 -19.18 -1.08 6.68
N GLU A 61 -19.02 -0.24 7.70
CA GLU A 61 -20.09 -0.04 8.67
C GLU A 61 -21.27 0.52 7.88
N GLU A 62 -22.29 -0.34 7.66
CA GLU A 62 -23.57 0.04 7.07
C GLU A 62 -23.96 1.42 7.60
N SER A 63 -24.08 2.39 6.68
CA SER A 63 -24.53 3.73 7.01
C SER A 63 -25.94 3.65 7.61
N LYS A 64 -26.03 3.52 8.93
CA LYS A 64 -27.27 3.61 9.70
C LYS A 64 -27.66 5.09 9.80
N GLU A 65 -28.18 5.64 8.72
CA GLU A 65 -29.10 6.77 8.85
C GLU A 65 -30.53 6.26 8.66
N LYS A 66 -31.06 5.73 9.75
CA LYS A 66 -32.50 5.61 9.93
C LYS A 66 -33.07 7.04 9.89
N LYS A 67 -33.72 7.41 8.79
CA LYS A 67 -34.63 8.54 8.81
C LYS A 67 -35.88 8.09 9.56
N GLU A 68 -35.91 8.30 10.87
CA GLU A 68 -37.15 8.33 11.63
C GLU A 68 -37.98 9.48 11.05
N TYR A 69 -38.96 9.13 10.21
CA TYR A 69 -40.07 10.03 9.95
C TYR A 69 -40.90 10.02 11.25
N GLU A 70 -40.70 11.02 12.10
CA GLU A 70 -41.74 11.35 13.07
C GLU A 70 -42.99 11.69 12.26
N ALA A 71 -43.98 10.81 12.30
CA ALA A 71 -45.30 11.10 11.81
C ALA A 71 -45.86 12.24 12.66
N VAL A 72 -45.62 13.48 12.25
CA VAL A 72 -46.36 14.64 12.73
C VAL A 72 -47.78 14.47 12.20
N VAL A 73 -48.61 13.79 12.98
CA VAL A 73 -50.06 13.74 12.76
C VAL A 73 -50.57 15.14 13.12
N PRO A 74 -51.07 15.95 12.16
CA PRO A 74 -51.65 17.24 12.52
C PRO A 74 -52.98 16.98 13.27
N PRO A 75 -53.23 17.64 14.41
CA PRO A 75 -54.52 17.50 15.09
C PRO A 75 -55.63 18.12 14.22
N THR A 76 -56.59 17.28 13.84
CA THR A 76 -57.87 17.67 13.28
C THR A 76 -58.65 18.46 14.32
N ASN A 77 -58.76 19.78 14.17
CA ASN A 77 -59.98 20.49 14.60
C ASN A 77 -60.10 21.84 13.88
N ILE A 78 -60.98 21.89 12.89
CA ILE A 78 -61.51 23.14 12.32
C ILE A 78 -63.03 23.04 12.46
N GLU A 79 -63.56 23.58 13.54
CA GLU A 79 -64.96 23.98 13.62
C GLU A 79 -65.06 25.44 13.18
N VAL A 80 -65.73 25.70 12.06
CA VAL A 80 -66.31 27.01 11.74
C VAL A 80 -67.60 26.79 10.92
N PRO A 81 -68.59 27.69 11.00
CA PRO A 81 -69.95 27.33 11.38
C PRO A 81 -70.88 27.25 10.16
N VAL A 82 -71.99 26.54 10.35
CA VAL A 82 -73.09 26.46 9.38
C VAL A 82 -73.65 27.86 9.11
N LEU A 83 -73.63 28.29 7.84
CA LEU A 83 -74.35 29.48 7.39
C LEU A 83 -75.81 29.12 7.09
N VAL A 84 -76.71 29.91 7.69
CA VAL A 84 -78.15 30.01 7.35
C VAL A 84 -78.31 30.79 6.06
#